data_AF-A0A127QK08-F1
#
_entry.id   AF-A0A127QK08-F1
#
_cell.length_a   1.000
_cell.length_b   1.000
_cell.length_c   1.000
_cell.angle_alpha   90.00
_cell.angle_beta   90.00
_cell.angle_gamma   90.00
#
_symmetry.space_group_name_H-M   'P 1'
#
loop_
_entity.id
_entity.type
_entity.pdbx_description
1 polymer ?
#
loop_
_entity_poly.entity_id
_entity_poly.type
_entity_poly.pdbx_seq_one_letter_code
_entity_poly.pdbx_strand_id
1 'polypeptide(L)'
;MRTKIGDALLLGLFGVMLAGCSDGGSSQDAANASQKPLSPGAKASAPACATAWNANAVYVGGNSVSDNGTNYTANWWTQGNNPATDSGGSGSGKPWTSTGACGSGTPAPPVTPPVTPPVTPPTPGSTVGTISYHLLLGAGSAQDQLILDGGNYNDLIMSNIIAGVMYGHLVQEYYPGMQFQKDYLYGSIMGQLLQENIETGLYVNTGNLIDPSPDQQAVMGAGQGGPYQINNYAADMVSGSYTPAGHSLINYIAIQKNIGYTMAAAPQQYTKATPPSFNNKYYGPMLTAYFHYNDFVALILTGKGTGGWVTPWQPYYDNTLINFTTLPNNFLDVLLNVAYNQGYYGTLMTSYSKLGATATAATVAAVNAYSAIWGVTDTYQQYPYQVRYYLDQFYGNPIPTTSATTFATPANHVAFNIATLETVFANVFQTLAYVNGTGQSVYITSAQAQTAFNSALASSGVSASGTLDLSTATDRAQIFSVLESAIGNLETNLGTKFNATTNVQL
;
A
#
# COMPACT_ATOMS: atom_id res chain seq x y z
N MET A 1 -28.69 54.77 33.34
CA MET A 1 -28.94 56.04 32.63
C MET A 1 -27.59 56.58 32.16
N ARG A 2 -27.29 56.49 30.84
CA ARG A 2 -26.30 57.25 30.02
C ARG A 2 -24.81 57.26 30.48
N THR A 3 -23.76 56.98 29.70
CA THR A 3 -23.56 56.91 28.22
C THR A 3 -22.15 56.41 27.84
N LYS A 4 -22.04 55.71 26.68
CA LYS A 4 -20.97 55.61 25.63
C LYS A 4 -19.57 55.05 26.00
N ILE A 5 -19.13 53.90 25.48
CA ILE A 5 -18.66 53.49 24.12
C ILE A 5 -17.42 54.27 23.64
N GLY A 6 -16.29 53.56 23.51
CA GLY A 6 -15.07 53.93 22.81
C GLY A 6 -14.19 52.69 22.55
N ASP A 7 -13.80 52.52 21.29
CA ASP A 7 -13.11 51.37 20.69
C ASP A 7 -11.72 51.04 21.26
N ALA A 8 -11.36 49.74 21.22
CA ALA A 8 -9.98 49.30 21.00
C ALA A 8 -9.97 47.92 20.31
N LEU A 9 -9.71 47.96 19.01
CA LEU A 9 -9.33 46.84 18.15
C LEU A 9 -8.02 46.21 18.69
N LEU A 10 -7.98 44.91 18.90
CA LEU A 10 -6.72 44.15 18.98
C LEU A 10 -6.85 42.91 18.10
N LEU A 11 -6.19 42.95 16.94
CA LEU A 11 -5.98 41.80 16.07
C LEU A 11 -5.10 40.77 16.77
N GLY A 12 -5.62 39.55 16.94
CA GLY A 12 -4.83 38.35 17.23
C GLY A 12 -4.82 37.46 15.99
N LEU A 13 -3.67 37.34 15.33
CA LEU A 13 -3.43 36.42 14.22
C LEU A 13 -3.54 34.96 14.70
N PHE A 14 -4.41 34.18 14.07
CA PHE A 14 -4.31 32.72 14.04
C PHE A 14 -3.56 32.31 12.76
N GLY A 15 -2.39 31.70 12.93
CA GLY A 15 -1.61 31.13 11.84
C GLY A 15 -2.21 29.79 11.39
N VAL A 16 -2.55 29.71 10.10
CA VAL A 16 -2.90 28.49 9.38
C VAL A 16 -1.61 27.97 8.74
N MET A 17 -1.12 26.80 9.14
CA MET A 17 -0.07 26.09 8.40
C MET A 17 -0.73 25.21 7.34
N LEU A 18 -0.68 25.70 6.10
CA LEU A 18 -0.93 24.96 4.87
C LEU A 18 0.39 24.26 4.50
N ALA A 19 0.41 22.92 4.45
CA ALA A 19 1.52 22.18 3.87
C ALA A 19 1.27 22.03 2.37
N GLY A 20 1.97 22.85 1.57
CA GLY A 20 1.98 22.75 0.10
C GLY A 20 3.24 22.03 -0.40
N CYS A 21 3.06 21.20 -1.41
CA CYS A 21 4.10 20.55 -2.21
C CYS A 21 5.03 21.58 -2.88
N SER A 22 6.29 21.21 -3.13
CA SER A 22 7.25 22.02 -3.88
C SER A 22 8.14 21.13 -4.75
N ASP A 23 8.03 21.31 -6.08
CA ASP A 23 8.97 20.84 -7.09
C ASP A 23 9.77 22.02 -7.69
N GLY A 24 11.07 21.80 -7.96
CA GLY A 24 11.73 22.27 -9.20
C GLY A 24 12.81 23.37 -9.15
N GLY A 25 14.10 22.96 -9.23
CA GLY A 25 15.23 23.55 -10.00
C GLY A 25 15.81 24.94 -9.61
N SER A 26 17.10 25.30 -9.76
CA SER A 26 18.29 24.67 -10.36
C SER A 26 19.55 25.54 -10.11
N SER A 27 20.71 24.89 -9.91
CA SER A 27 22.09 25.20 -10.41
C SER A 27 23.00 26.34 -9.86
N GLN A 28 24.26 25.92 -9.53
CA GLN A 28 25.58 26.62 -9.56
C GLN A 28 25.90 27.60 -8.40
N ASP A 29 27.08 27.65 -7.75
CA ASP A 29 28.40 27.06 -7.97
C ASP A 29 29.27 27.00 -6.66
N ALA A 30 30.02 25.90 -6.55
CA ALA A 30 31.46 25.73 -6.24
C ALA A 30 32.17 26.15 -4.92
N ALA A 31 32.94 25.15 -4.43
CA ALA A 31 34.31 25.15 -3.85
C ALA A 31 34.56 25.60 -2.40
N ASN A 32 35.02 24.68 -1.54
CA ASN A 32 36.46 24.39 -1.34
C ASN A 32 36.66 23.40 -0.16
N ALA A 33 37.25 22.23 -0.40
CA ALA A 33 37.74 21.34 0.66
C ALA A 33 39.16 20.87 0.33
N SER A 34 40.07 21.17 1.25
CA SER A 34 41.52 21.02 1.15
C SER A 34 42.00 19.57 0.99
N GLN A 35 42.94 19.38 0.07
CA GLN A 35 43.64 18.13 -0.19
C GLN A 35 44.75 17.84 0.83
N LYS A 36 44.92 16.56 1.17
CA LYS A 36 46.11 15.99 1.83
C LYS A 36 46.75 14.96 0.86
N PRO A 37 48.08 14.90 0.71
CA PRO A 37 48.74 14.35 -0.49
C PRO A 37 48.80 12.83 -0.59
N LEU A 38 48.79 12.37 -1.86
CA LEU A 38 48.95 10.99 -2.33
C LEU A 38 50.41 10.51 -2.22
N SER A 39 50.60 9.25 -1.84
CA SER A 39 51.84 8.49 -2.01
C SER A 39 51.70 7.56 -3.24
N PRO A 40 52.71 7.40 -4.12
CA PRO A 40 52.56 6.68 -5.38
C PRO A 40 52.91 5.19 -5.25
N GLY A 41 52.09 4.34 -5.88
CA GLY A 41 52.53 3.02 -6.33
C GLY A 41 51.79 1.81 -5.76
N ALA A 42 50.53 1.62 -6.16
CA ALA A 42 49.96 0.30 -6.35
C ALA A 42 49.38 0.26 -7.76
N LYS A 43 49.90 -0.61 -8.64
CA LYS A 43 49.24 -0.90 -9.91
C LYS A 43 47.89 -1.54 -9.57
N ALA A 44 46.80 -0.82 -9.79
CA ALA A 44 45.45 -1.38 -9.66
C ALA A 44 45.33 -2.55 -10.65
N SER A 45 45.18 -3.76 -10.13
CA SER A 45 44.78 -4.91 -10.95
C SER A 45 43.36 -4.65 -11.45
N ALA A 46 43.10 -4.85 -12.73
CA ALA A 46 41.75 -4.78 -13.27
C ALA A 46 40.83 -5.77 -12.53
N PRO A 47 39.54 -5.44 -12.32
CA PRO A 47 38.57 -6.36 -11.74
C PRO A 47 38.45 -7.65 -12.57
N ALA A 48 38.03 -8.74 -11.94
CA ALA A 48 37.82 -10.01 -12.64
C ALA A 48 36.70 -9.87 -13.69
N CYS A 49 36.84 -10.58 -14.83
CA CYS A 49 35.80 -10.58 -15.84
C CYS A 49 34.57 -11.36 -15.35
N ALA A 50 33.38 -10.76 -15.54
CA ALA A 50 32.12 -11.47 -15.42
C ALA A 50 32.00 -12.54 -16.51
N THR A 51 30.97 -13.38 -16.44
CA THR A 51 30.72 -14.41 -17.46
C THR A 51 30.60 -13.77 -18.85
N ALA A 52 31.18 -14.42 -19.86
CA ALA A 52 31.12 -13.93 -21.24
C ALA A 52 29.68 -13.75 -21.72
N TRP A 53 29.40 -12.65 -22.40
CA TRP A 53 28.08 -12.37 -22.99
C TRP A 53 27.69 -13.43 -24.03
N ASN A 54 26.41 -13.78 -24.05
CA ASN A 54 25.82 -14.75 -24.96
C ASN A 54 24.60 -14.13 -25.64
N ALA A 55 24.62 -14.06 -26.97
CA ALA A 55 23.55 -13.46 -27.77
C ALA A 55 22.16 -14.11 -27.56
N ASN A 56 22.11 -15.39 -27.18
CA ASN A 56 20.85 -16.11 -26.98
C ASN A 56 20.31 -16.00 -25.55
N ALA A 57 21.12 -15.51 -24.61
CA ALA A 57 20.71 -15.35 -23.21
C ALA A 57 19.91 -14.05 -23.02
N VAL A 58 18.93 -14.12 -22.12
CA VAL A 58 18.18 -12.95 -21.63
C VAL A 58 18.91 -12.39 -20.42
N TYR A 59 19.06 -11.06 -20.38
CA TYR A 59 19.64 -10.33 -19.26
C TYR A 59 18.63 -9.30 -18.76
N VAL A 60 18.47 -9.17 -17.44
CA VAL A 60 17.61 -8.16 -16.80
C VAL A 60 18.46 -7.10 -16.11
N GLY A 61 17.82 -5.99 -15.72
CA GLY A 61 18.50 -4.87 -15.06
C GLY A 61 19.42 -5.33 -13.92
N GLY A 62 20.66 -4.84 -13.91
CA GLY A 62 21.67 -5.19 -12.91
C GLY A 62 22.52 -6.43 -13.23
N ASN A 63 22.18 -7.24 -14.23
CA ASN A 63 23.02 -8.39 -14.62
C ASN A 63 24.36 -7.93 -15.23
N SER A 64 25.46 -8.58 -14.86
CA SER A 64 26.80 -8.28 -15.40
C SER A 64 27.33 -9.35 -16.35
N VAL A 65 27.93 -8.92 -17.45
CA VAL A 65 28.60 -9.78 -18.45
C VAL A 65 29.95 -9.20 -18.84
N SER A 66 30.82 -10.00 -19.46
CA SER A 66 32.02 -9.51 -20.12
C SER A 66 31.98 -9.68 -21.64
N ASP A 67 32.53 -8.72 -22.36
CA ASP A 67 32.83 -8.84 -23.79
C ASP A 67 34.17 -8.12 -24.10
N ASN A 68 35.03 -8.77 -24.87
CA ASN A 68 36.37 -8.29 -25.26
C ASN A 68 37.19 -7.64 -24.12
N GLY A 69 37.15 -8.23 -22.92
CA GLY A 69 37.92 -7.74 -21.77
C GLY A 69 37.33 -6.51 -21.08
N THR A 70 36.04 -6.21 -21.29
CA THR A 70 35.28 -5.16 -20.61
C THR A 70 34.06 -5.76 -19.94
N ASN A 71 33.76 -5.35 -18.71
CA ASN A 71 32.51 -5.71 -18.04
C ASN A 71 31.40 -4.70 -18.39
N TYR A 72 30.17 -5.20 -18.45
CA TYR A 72 28.97 -4.44 -18.75
C TYR A 72 27.86 -4.83 -17.78
N THR A 73 26.99 -3.89 -17.45
CA THR A 73 25.78 -4.12 -16.65
C THR A 73 24.55 -3.81 -17.49
N ALA A 74 23.58 -4.72 -17.52
CA ALA A 74 22.31 -4.51 -18.21
C ALA A 74 21.50 -3.44 -17.49
N ASN A 75 20.97 -2.49 -18.25
CA ASN A 75 20.15 -1.40 -17.73
C ASN A 75 18.68 -1.81 -17.57
N TRP A 76 18.21 -2.74 -18.41
CA TRP A 76 16.87 -3.32 -18.41
C TRP A 76 16.91 -4.67 -19.14
N TRP A 77 15.75 -5.28 -19.36
CA TRP A 77 15.62 -6.51 -20.13
C TRP A 77 16.25 -6.38 -21.52
N THR A 78 17.17 -7.28 -21.87
CA THR A 78 17.83 -7.30 -23.18
C THR A 78 18.18 -8.72 -23.58
N GLN A 79 18.03 -9.01 -24.88
CA GLN A 79 18.41 -10.27 -25.52
C GLN A 79 18.96 -9.96 -26.90
N GLY A 80 20.07 -10.59 -27.28
CA GLY A 80 20.69 -10.40 -28.59
C GLY A 80 21.39 -9.05 -28.82
N ASN A 81 21.21 -8.05 -27.95
CA ASN A 81 21.95 -6.78 -28.04
C ASN A 81 23.38 -6.96 -27.51
N ASN A 82 24.37 -6.74 -28.38
CA ASN A 82 25.76 -6.93 -28.04
C ASN A 82 26.26 -5.78 -27.15
N PRO A 83 26.77 -6.04 -25.93
CA PRO A 83 27.20 -5.00 -25.00
C PRO A 83 28.35 -4.11 -25.53
N ALA A 84 29.21 -4.62 -26.42
CA ALA A 84 30.26 -3.82 -27.04
C ALA A 84 29.73 -2.80 -28.06
N THR A 85 28.55 -3.02 -28.66
CA THR A 85 27.96 -2.11 -29.67
C THR A 85 26.69 -1.40 -29.20
N ASP A 86 26.01 -1.95 -28.20
CA ASP A 86 24.75 -1.46 -27.64
C ASP A 86 24.92 -1.03 -26.17
N SER A 87 26.01 -0.34 -25.88
CA SER A 87 26.25 0.32 -24.59
C SER A 87 26.34 1.84 -24.69
N GLY A 88 26.06 2.50 -23.58
CA GLY A 88 26.21 3.95 -23.44
C GLY A 88 26.13 4.39 -21.97
N GLY A 89 26.50 5.64 -21.70
CA GLY A 89 26.39 6.21 -20.35
C GLY A 89 24.94 6.34 -19.88
N SER A 90 24.75 6.68 -18.60
CA SER A 90 23.42 6.92 -18.04
C SER A 90 22.63 7.92 -18.90
N GLY A 91 21.38 7.59 -19.24
CA GLY A 91 20.51 8.39 -20.12
C GLY A 91 20.68 8.16 -21.63
N SER A 92 21.56 7.25 -22.07
CA SER A 92 21.81 6.99 -23.51
C SER A 92 20.75 6.16 -24.23
N GLY A 93 19.78 5.57 -23.52
CA GLY A 93 18.78 4.67 -24.11
C GLY A 93 19.35 3.34 -24.61
N LYS A 94 20.57 2.98 -24.20
CA LYS A 94 21.23 1.72 -24.58
C LYS A 94 21.08 0.64 -23.50
N PRO A 95 20.87 -0.65 -23.88
CA PRO A 95 20.59 -1.73 -22.94
C PRO A 95 21.76 -2.07 -22.01
N TRP A 96 22.99 -1.65 -22.33
CA TRP A 96 24.17 -1.93 -21.53
C TRP A 96 24.88 -0.65 -21.05
N THR A 97 25.47 -0.70 -19.86
CA THR A 97 26.41 0.31 -19.36
C THR A 97 27.77 -0.36 -19.15
N SER A 98 28.83 0.19 -19.75
CA SER A 98 30.20 -0.31 -19.52
C SER A 98 30.64 0.01 -18.10
N THR A 99 31.11 -1.00 -17.37
CA THR A 99 31.65 -0.87 -16.01
C THR A 99 33.19 -0.93 -15.97
N GLY A 100 33.83 -0.89 -17.14
CA GLY A 100 35.28 -0.79 -17.30
C GLY A 100 35.98 -2.11 -17.66
N ALA A 101 37.29 -2.00 -17.93
CA ALA A 101 38.12 -3.14 -18.33
C ALA A 101 38.23 -4.20 -17.22
N CYS A 102 38.30 -5.47 -17.61
CA CYS A 102 38.48 -6.62 -16.73
C CYS A 102 39.70 -7.46 -17.14
N GLY A 103 40.32 -8.18 -16.20
CA GLY A 103 41.60 -8.87 -16.39
C GLY A 103 41.69 -10.28 -15.79
N SER A 104 42.67 -11.06 -16.28
CA SER A 104 42.84 -12.50 -16.11
C SER A 104 43.10 -12.96 -14.67
N GLY A 105 42.01 -13.22 -13.93
CA GLY A 105 41.97 -14.23 -12.88
C GLY A 105 41.44 -15.54 -13.47
N THR A 106 42.02 -16.67 -13.06
CA THR A 106 41.66 -18.04 -13.48
C THR A 106 40.14 -18.25 -13.56
N PRO A 107 39.59 -18.82 -14.66
CA PRO A 107 38.15 -19.07 -14.77
C PRO A 107 37.69 -19.94 -13.61
N ALA A 108 36.66 -19.50 -12.89
CA ALA A 108 35.87 -20.38 -12.06
C ALA A 108 35.31 -21.51 -12.95
N PRO A 109 35.19 -22.75 -12.46
CA PRO A 109 34.64 -23.85 -13.25
C PRO A 109 33.27 -23.42 -13.79
N PRO A 110 32.90 -23.84 -15.02
CA PRO A 110 31.63 -23.46 -15.61
C PRO A 110 30.50 -23.91 -14.69
N VAL A 111 29.91 -22.96 -13.97
CA VAL A 111 28.52 -23.11 -13.56
C VAL A 111 27.75 -23.05 -14.86
N THR A 112 27.16 -24.17 -15.25
CA THR A 112 26.07 -24.16 -16.23
C THR A 112 25.15 -23.03 -15.82
N PRO A 113 24.84 -22.06 -16.70
CA PRO A 113 23.75 -21.13 -16.45
C PRO A 113 22.55 -21.99 -16.03
N PRO A 114 21.72 -21.54 -15.07
CA PRO A 114 20.42 -22.18 -14.90
C PRO A 114 19.80 -22.20 -16.29
N VAL A 115 19.69 -23.40 -16.87
CA VAL A 115 18.74 -23.60 -17.95
C VAL A 115 17.45 -23.17 -17.28
N THR A 116 16.83 -22.08 -17.73
CA THR A 116 15.45 -21.81 -17.35
C THR A 116 14.74 -23.13 -17.64
N PRO A 117 14.23 -23.84 -16.63
CA PRO A 117 13.47 -25.04 -16.89
C PRO A 117 12.45 -24.66 -17.96
N PRO A 118 12.15 -25.54 -18.94
CA PRO A 118 10.99 -25.29 -19.80
C PRO A 118 9.87 -24.85 -18.87
N VAL A 119 9.30 -23.65 -19.10
CA VAL A 119 8.29 -23.03 -18.24
C VAL A 119 7.31 -24.14 -17.96
N THR A 120 7.42 -24.70 -16.76
CA THR A 120 6.63 -25.86 -16.42
C THR A 120 5.23 -25.28 -16.44
N PRO A 121 4.26 -25.89 -17.17
CA PRO A 121 2.88 -25.41 -17.11
C PRO A 121 2.57 -25.13 -15.64
N PRO A 122 2.10 -23.92 -15.29
CA PRO A 122 2.01 -23.50 -13.90
C PRO A 122 1.31 -24.62 -13.13
N THR A 123 1.95 -25.10 -12.06
CA THR A 123 1.35 -26.15 -11.24
C THR A 123 -0.01 -25.63 -10.81
N PRO A 124 -1.13 -26.34 -11.04
CA PRO A 124 -2.44 -25.88 -10.63
C PRO A 124 -2.42 -25.38 -9.18
N GLY A 125 -2.86 -24.14 -8.96
CA GLY A 125 -2.76 -23.47 -7.66
C GLY A 125 -1.41 -22.79 -7.36
N SER A 126 -0.65 -22.41 -8.40
CA SER A 126 0.55 -21.56 -8.26
C SER A 126 0.24 -20.09 -8.58
N THR A 127 0.92 -19.19 -7.88
CA THR A 127 0.88 -17.75 -8.16
C THR A 127 1.80 -17.42 -9.32
N VAL A 128 1.23 -16.95 -10.44
CA VAL A 128 1.95 -16.59 -11.67
C VAL A 128 1.40 -15.33 -12.32
N GLY A 129 2.26 -14.55 -12.99
CA GLY A 129 1.85 -13.37 -13.75
C GLY A 129 2.67 -12.12 -13.43
N THR A 130 2.12 -10.96 -13.77
CA THR A 130 2.80 -9.68 -13.54
C THR A 130 1.79 -8.61 -13.14
N ILE A 131 2.11 -7.86 -12.10
CA ILE A 131 1.35 -6.69 -11.67
C ILE A 131 2.18 -5.46 -11.98
N SER A 132 1.71 -4.61 -12.88
CA SER A 132 2.36 -3.35 -13.24
C SER A 132 1.78 -2.20 -12.42
N TYR A 133 2.64 -1.38 -11.83
CA TYR A 133 2.25 -0.25 -10.98
C TYR A 133 3.13 0.98 -11.22
N HIS A 134 2.82 2.08 -10.53
CA HIS A 134 3.40 3.41 -10.78
C HIS A 134 3.29 3.85 -12.24
N LEU A 135 2.06 4.10 -12.69
CA LEU A 135 1.72 4.63 -14.01
C LEU A 135 0.63 5.69 -13.91
N LEU A 136 0.65 6.65 -14.83
CA LEU A 136 -0.46 7.55 -15.08
C LEU A 136 -1.36 6.96 -16.18
N LEU A 137 -2.62 6.70 -15.84
CA LEU A 137 -3.57 6.08 -16.76
C LEU A 137 -3.83 7.02 -17.96
N GLY A 138 -3.46 6.56 -19.16
CA GLY A 138 -3.55 7.32 -20.40
C GLY A 138 -2.44 8.35 -20.66
N ALA A 139 -1.40 8.40 -19.81
CA ALA A 139 -0.32 9.37 -19.95
C ALA A 139 1.10 8.80 -19.71
N GLY A 140 1.25 7.52 -19.36
CA GLY A 140 2.56 6.89 -19.15
C GLY A 140 2.54 5.37 -19.16
N SER A 141 3.73 4.77 -19.16
CA SER A 141 3.93 3.34 -18.90
C SER A 141 4.15 3.08 -17.41
N ALA A 142 3.96 1.84 -16.99
CA ALA A 142 4.36 1.40 -15.66
C ALA A 142 5.86 1.59 -15.45
N GLN A 143 6.21 2.11 -14.28
CA GLN A 143 7.59 2.27 -13.83
C GLN A 143 8.07 1.02 -13.09
N ASP A 144 7.15 0.30 -12.45
CA ASP A 144 7.47 -0.82 -11.58
C ASP A 144 6.57 -2.03 -11.82
N GLN A 145 7.07 -3.21 -11.42
CA GLN A 145 6.40 -4.49 -11.60
C GLN A 145 6.62 -5.44 -10.42
N LEU A 146 5.57 -6.17 -10.04
CA LEU A 146 5.69 -7.41 -9.28
C LEU A 146 5.69 -8.59 -10.24
N ILE A 147 6.77 -9.36 -10.25
CA ILE A 147 6.84 -10.63 -10.97
C ILE A 147 6.31 -11.73 -10.05
N LEU A 148 5.12 -12.21 -10.35
CA LEU A 148 4.50 -13.31 -9.61
C LEU A 148 5.10 -14.60 -10.16
N ASP A 149 6.06 -15.16 -9.41
CA ASP A 149 6.67 -16.47 -9.70
C ASP A 149 6.98 -17.18 -8.38
N GLY A 150 6.51 -18.42 -8.22
CA GLY A 150 6.85 -19.26 -7.07
C GLY A 150 6.31 -18.80 -5.70
N GLY A 151 5.38 -17.85 -5.66
CA GLY A 151 4.64 -17.47 -4.45
C GLY A 151 5.38 -16.55 -3.48
N ASN A 152 6.45 -15.87 -3.91
CA ASN A 152 7.19 -14.91 -3.07
C ASN A 152 6.28 -13.87 -2.40
N TYR A 153 5.29 -13.33 -3.12
CA TYR A 153 4.41 -12.28 -2.59
C TYR A 153 3.15 -12.81 -1.91
N ASN A 154 2.94 -14.13 -1.81
CA ASN A 154 1.65 -14.69 -1.39
C ASN A 154 1.25 -14.24 0.03
N ASP A 155 2.19 -14.28 0.98
CA ASP A 155 1.93 -13.90 2.36
C ASP A 155 1.72 -12.39 2.54
N LEU A 156 2.41 -11.57 1.75
CA LEU A 156 2.21 -10.12 1.69
C LEU A 156 0.83 -9.77 1.11
N ILE A 157 0.42 -10.42 0.02
CA ILE A 157 -0.90 -10.22 -0.58
C ILE A 157 -1.99 -10.68 0.40
N MET A 158 -1.83 -11.86 1.00
CA MET A 158 -2.79 -12.38 1.99
C MET A 158 -2.95 -11.44 3.18
N SER A 159 -1.86 -10.92 3.76
CA SER A 159 -1.94 -10.03 4.93
C SER A 159 -2.62 -8.70 4.61
N ASN A 160 -2.39 -8.16 3.41
CA ASN A 160 -3.09 -6.98 2.91
C ASN A 160 -4.58 -7.22 2.70
N ILE A 161 -4.96 -8.37 2.11
CA ILE A 161 -6.37 -8.74 1.93
C ILE A 161 -7.06 -8.96 3.29
N ILE A 162 -6.41 -9.61 4.25
CA ILE A 162 -6.94 -9.78 5.62
C ILE A 162 -7.20 -8.41 6.26
N ALA A 163 -6.26 -7.46 6.14
CA ALA A 163 -6.44 -6.11 6.65
C ALA A 163 -7.56 -5.35 5.93
N GLY A 164 -7.70 -5.52 4.62
CA GLY A 164 -8.81 -4.98 3.84
C GLY A 164 -10.19 -5.51 4.27
N VAL A 165 -10.29 -6.81 4.55
CA VAL A 165 -11.53 -7.39 5.09
C VAL A 165 -11.82 -6.85 6.49
N MET A 166 -10.81 -6.69 7.35
CA MET A 166 -10.98 -5.99 8.63
C MET A 166 -11.48 -4.56 8.42
N TYR A 167 -10.90 -3.81 7.48
CA TYR A 167 -11.32 -2.45 7.18
C TYR A 167 -12.82 -2.36 6.88
N GLY A 168 -13.36 -3.18 5.98
CA GLY A 168 -14.80 -3.12 5.74
C GLY A 168 -15.66 -3.76 6.83
N HIS A 169 -15.13 -4.69 7.63
CA HIS A 169 -15.81 -5.15 8.86
C HIS A 169 -16.01 -3.98 9.84
N LEU A 170 -14.99 -3.16 10.06
CA LEU A 170 -15.07 -1.97 10.91
C LEU A 170 -16.08 -0.94 10.35
N VAL A 171 -16.09 -0.72 9.02
CA VAL A 171 -17.07 0.16 8.35
C VAL A 171 -18.50 -0.34 8.57
N GLN A 172 -18.76 -1.63 8.37
CA GLN A 172 -20.09 -2.21 8.58
C GLN A 172 -20.54 -2.18 10.03
N GLU A 173 -19.62 -2.38 10.98
CA GLU A 173 -19.92 -2.29 12.39
C GLU A 173 -20.27 -0.86 12.82
N TYR A 174 -19.57 0.14 12.29
CA TYR A 174 -19.84 1.54 12.59
C TYR A 174 -21.11 2.06 11.89
N TYR A 175 -21.33 1.65 10.64
CA TYR A 175 -22.51 2.03 9.86
C TYR A 175 -23.23 0.79 9.32
N PRO A 176 -24.09 0.15 10.14
CA PRO A 176 -24.80 -1.06 9.76
C PRO A 176 -25.63 -0.88 8.47
N GLY A 177 -25.54 -1.87 7.57
CA GLY A 177 -26.24 -1.87 6.29
C GLY A 177 -25.51 -1.14 5.16
N MET A 178 -24.35 -0.53 5.42
CA MET A 178 -23.49 0.05 4.38
C MET A 178 -23.15 -1.01 3.32
N GLN A 179 -23.48 -0.71 2.05
CA GLN A 179 -23.00 -1.49 0.91
C GLN A 179 -21.72 -0.84 0.37
N PHE A 180 -20.88 -1.63 -0.29
CA PHE A 180 -19.69 -1.18 -1.01
C PHE A 180 -19.23 -2.28 -1.95
N GLN A 181 -18.40 -1.94 -2.93
CA GLN A 181 -17.79 -2.98 -3.77
C GLN A 181 -16.63 -3.64 -3.01
N LYS A 182 -16.77 -4.93 -2.64
CA LYS A 182 -15.81 -5.65 -1.79
C LYS A 182 -14.41 -5.73 -2.40
N ASP A 183 -14.32 -6.00 -3.71
CA ASP A 183 -13.02 -6.12 -4.40
C ASP A 183 -12.17 -4.86 -4.19
N TYR A 184 -12.77 -3.68 -4.33
CA TYR A 184 -12.03 -2.44 -4.24
C TYR A 184 -11.86 -1.95 -2.81
N LEU A 185 -12.88 -2.05 -1.95
CA LEU A 185 -12.73 -1.64 -0.55
C LEU A 185 -11.72 -2.54 0.19
N TYR A 186 -11.80 -3.86 0.03
CA TYR A 186 -10.85 -4.78 0.67
C TYR A 186 -9.49 -4.75 -0.02
N GLY A 187 -9.45 -4.51 -1.33
CA GLY A 187 -8.19 -4.37 -2.05
C GLY A 187 -7.42 -3.09 -1.74
N SER A 188 -8.07 -2.02 -1.27
CA SER A 188 -7.45 -0.69 -1.09
C SER A 188 -6.11 -0.73 -0.34
N ILE A 189 -5.96 -1.62 0.65
CA ILE A 189 -4.71 -1.72 1.43
C ILE A 189 -3.55 -2.20 0.54
N MET A 190 -3.78 -3.23 -0.28
CA MET A 190 -2.78 -3.71 -1.24
C MET A 190 -2.51 -2.69 -2.35
N GLY A 191 -3.56 -2.05 -2.86
CA GLY A 191 -3.42 -1.05 -3.91
C GLY A 191 -2.65 0.20 -3.43
N GLN A 192 -2.89 0.63 -2.19
CA GLN A 192 -2.13 1.69 -1.55
C GLN A 192 -0.67 1.29 -1.35
N LEU A 193 -0.36 0.07 -0.89
CA LEU A 193 1.03 -0.38 -0.79
C LEU A 193 1.76 -0.19 -2.12
N LEU A 194 1.15 -0.64 -3.21
CA LEU A 194 1.73 -0.51 -4.54
C LEU A 194 1.82 0.93 -5.04
N GLN A 195 1.00 1.83 -4.52
CA GLN A 195 1.01 3.24 -4.93
C GLN A 195 1.99 4.09 -4.11
N GLU A 196 2.23 3.73 -2.86
CA GLU A 196 3.06 4.50 -1.92
C GLU A 196 4.49 3.98 -1.82
N ASN A 197 4.69 2.67 -2.05
CA ASN A 197 5.99 2.03 -1.87
C ASN A 197 6.63 1.66 -3.22
N ILE A 198 7.57 2.48 -3.64
CA ILE A 198 8.39 2.29 -4.85
C ILE A 198 9.21 0.99 -4.81
N GLU A 199 9.61 0.52 -3.62
CA GLU A 199 10.45 -0.66 -3.47
C GLU A 199 9.67 -1.96 -3.18
N THR A 200 8.35 -2.01 -3.43
CA THR A 200 7.56 -3.24 -3.14
C THR A 200 8.10 -4.45 -3.89
N GLY A 201 8.68 -4.25 -5.07
CA GLY A 201 9.35 -5.30 -5.85
C GLY A 201 10.51 -5.99 -5.12
N LEU A 202 11.14 -5.33 -4.14
CA LEU A 202 12.27 -5.89 -3.37
C LEU A 202 11.85 -6.81 -2.21
N TYR A 203 10.54 -6.96 -1.95
CA TYR A 203 10.04 -7.83 -0.90
C TYR A 203 10.51 -9.29 -1.05
N VAL A 204 10.84 -9.94 0.07
CA VAL A 204 11.16 -11.37 0.14
C VAL A 204 10.40 -12.05 1.28
N ASN A 205 9.78 -13.19 1.00
CA ASN A 205 8.96 -13.92 1.99
C ASN A 205 9.74 -14.50 3.19
N THR A 206 11.07 -14.55 3.11
CA THR A 206 11.94 -15.03 4.20
C THR A 206 12.01 -14.06 5.38
N GLY A 207 11.63 -12.80 5.18
CA GLY A 207 11.59 -11.76 6.20
C GLY A 207 10.17 -11.34 6.59
N ASN A 208 10.07 -10.54 7.65
CA ASN A 208 8.81 -9.91 8.06
C ASN A 208 8.69 -8.45 7.60
N LEU A 209 9.71 -7.92 6.91
CA LEU A 209 9.71 -6.55 6.40
C LEU A 209 8.93 -6.49 5.10
N ILE A 210 8.03 -5.51 4.95
CA ILE A 210 7.30 -5.26 3.70
C ILE A 210 8.27 -4.73 2.64
N ASP A 211 9.10 -3.79 3.04
CA ASP A 211 10.17 -3.26 2.22
C ASP A 211 11.49 -3.45 3.00
N PRO A 212 12.40 -4.32 2.51
CA PRO A 212 13.70 -4.57 3.12
C PRO A 212 14.80 -3.62 2.60
N SER A 213 14.46 -2.66 1.73
CA SER A 213 15.42 -1.74 1.11
C SER A 213 16.19 -0.93 2.16
N PRO A 214 17.51 -0.73 1.98
CA PRO A 214 18.27 0.22 2.80
C PRO A 214 17.74 1.66 2.72
N ASP A 215 17.11 2.02 1.60
CA ASP A 215 16.57 3.37 1.34
C ASP A 215 15.25 3.64 2.06
N GLN A 216 14.66 2.60 2.67
CA GLN A 216 13.45 2.70 3.47
C GLN A 216 13.56 3.70 4.64
N GLN A 217 14.77 4.05 5.07
CA GLN A 217 14.98 5.08 6.09
C GLN A 217 14.28 6.40 5.74
N ALA A 218 14.09 6.72 4.46
CA ALA A 218 13.37 7.91 4.01
C ALA A 218 11.90 7.91 4.46
N VAL A 219 11.24 6.75 4.42
CA VAL A 219 9.82 6.59 4.78
C VAL A 219 9.61 6.11 6.23
N MET A 220 10.68 5.78 6.93
CA MET A 220 10.67 5.41 8.35
C MET A 220 11.22 6.52 9.26
N GLY A 221 11.58 7.67 8.69
CA GLY A 221 12.12 8.83 9.39
C GLY A 221 11.12 9.54 10.32
N ALA A 222 11.54 10.69 10.86
CA ALA A 222 10.69 11.49 11.74
C ALA A 222 9.48 12.06 11.00
N GLY A 223 8.29 11.87 11.56
CA GLY A 223 7.04 12.34 10.96
C GLY A 223 6.58 11.59 9.71
N GLN A 224 7.18 10.43 9.43
CA GLN A 224 6.84 9.57 8.29
C GLN A 224 5.85 8.47 8.70
N GLY A 225 5.30 7.78 7.70
CA GLY A 225 4.22 6.80 7.83
C GLY A 225 4.55 5.39 7.32
N GLY A 226 5.83 5.08 7.09
CA GLY A 226 6.29 3.78 6.60
C GLY A 226 5.91 3.49 5.15
N PRO A 227 5.93 2.21 4.73
CA PRO A 227 5.64 1.80 3.35
C PRO A 227 4.26 2.23 2.84
N TYR A 228 3.30 2.42 3.75
CA TYR A 228 1.95 2.87 3.40
C TYR A 228 1.78 4.38 3.52
N GLN A 229 2.81 5.16 3.87
CA GLN A 229 2.73 6.63 3.98
C GLN A 229 1.61 7.16 4.91
N ILE A 230 1.28 6.42 5.97
CA ILE A 230 0.30 6.87 6.99
C ILE A 230 0.88 7.96 7.89
N ASN A 231 0.92 9.21 7.42
CA ASN A 231 1.68 10.31 8.05
C ASN A 231 1.02 10.94 9.29
N ASN A 232 -0.09 10.36 9.82
CA ASN A 232 -0.79 10.90 10.99
C ASN A 232 -1.52 9.86 11.88
N TYR A 233 -0.78 9.09 12.68
CA TYR A 233 -1.35 7.99 13.47
C TYR A 233 -1.60 8.30 14.96
N ALA A 234 -1.04 9.39 15.51
CA ALA A 234 -1.29 9.80 16.90
C ALA A 234 -2.21 11.02 17.03
N ALA A 235 -2.46 11.78 15.95
CA ALA A 235 -3.46 12.83 16.02
C ALA A 235 -4.87 12.25 15.99
N ASP A 236 -5.72 12.83 16.82
CA ASP A 236 -7.14 12.65 16.77
C ASP A 236 -7.68 13.34 15.53
N MET A 237 -8.07 12.53 14.55
CA MET A 237 -8.49 13.00 13.22
C MET A 237 -9.86 13.70 13.26
N VAL A 238 -10.57 13.65 14.40
CA VAL A 238 -11.87 14.30 14.59
C VAL A 238 -11.74 15.67 15.25
N SER A 239 -11.04 15.74 16.36
CA SER A 239 -10.80 16.99 17.10
C SER A 239 -9.65 17.82 16.55
N GLY A 240 -8.84 17.27 15.64
CA GLY A 240 -7.71 17.96 15.02
C GLY A 240 -6.57 18.23 16.00
N SER A 241 -6.41 17.38 17.01
CA SER A 241 -5.46 17.55 18.11
C SER A 241 -4.62 16.29 18.30
N TYR A 242 -3.39 16.43 18.78
CA TYR A 242 -2.58 15.28 19.23
C TYR A 242 -2.97 14.78 20.63
N THR A 243 -4.04 15.34 21.22
CA THR A 243 -4.65 14.82 22.44
C THR A 243 -5.62 13.70 22.04
N PRO A 244 -5.38 12.44 22.45
CA PRO A 244 -6.25 11.35 22.03
C PRO A 244 -7.66 11.51 22.60
N ALA A 245 -8.68 11.51 21.74
CA ALA A 245 -10.09 11.62 22.14
C ALA A 245 -10.97 10.52 21.54
N GLY A 246 -10.35 9.42 21.08
CA GLY A 246 -11.04 8.22 20.60
C GLY A 246 -10.94 8.01 19.09
N HIS A 247 -10.30 8.91 18.34
CA HIS A 247 -10.25 8.88 16.88
C HIS A 247 -8.83 8.98 16.31
N SER A 248 -7.88 8.33 16.98
CA SER A 248 -6.50 8.16 16.52
C SER A 248 -6.12 6.68 16.55
N LEU A 249 -5.11 6.24 15.79
CA LEU A 249 -4.73 4.81 15.76
C LEU A 249 -4.34 4.31 17.16
N ILE A 250 -3.69 5.15 17.96
CA ILE A 250 -3.30 4.84 19.34
C ILE A 250 -4.48 4.68 20.32
N ASN A 251 -5.72 5.03 19.93
CA ASN A 251 -6.91 4.82 20.77
C ASN A 251 -7.49 3.40 20.65
N TYR A 252 -7.26 2.71 19.54
CA TYR A 252 -7.86 1.40 19.31
C TYR A 252 -7.19 0.35 20.19
N ILE A 253 -8.00 -0.38 20.95
CA ILE A 253 -7.52 -1.45 21.84
C ILE A 253 -6.73 -2.50 21.03
N ALA A 254 -7.23 -2.81 19.83
CA ALA A 254 -6.66 -3.82 18.94
C ALA A 254 -5.20 -3.54 18.56
N ILE A 255 -4.84 -2.29 18.29
CA ILE A 255 -3.54 -1.93 17.70
C ILE A 255 -2.63 -1.17 18.67
N GLN A 256 -3.15 -0.46 19.69
CA GLN A 256 -2.30 0.42 20.50
C GLN A 256 -1.10 -0.28 21.15
N LYS A 257 -1.22 -1.56 21.49
CA LYS A 257 -0.17 -2.31 22.19
C LYS A 257 1.09 -2.50 21.34
N ASN A 258 0.94 -2.57 20.02
CA ASN A 258 2.03 -2.88 19.07
C ASN A 258 2.41 -1.68 18.17
N ILE A 259 1.70 -0.55 18.25
CA ILE A 259 1.94 0.61 17.39
C ILE A 259 3.26 1.33 17.68
N GLY A 260 3.85 1.14 18.86
CA GLY A 260 5.15 1.72 19.22
C GLY A 260 5.08 3.18 19.71
N TYR A 261 3.88 3.71 19.95
CA TYR A 261 3.66 4.99 20.62
C TYR A 261 2.71 4.85 21.80
N THR A 262 2.90 5.71 22.79
CA THR A 262 1.97 5.83 23.91
C THR A 262 1.11 7.06 23.76
N MET A 263 -0.08 7.02 24.35
CA MET A 263 -0.99 8.17 24.39
C MET A 263 -0.35 9.42 25.03
N ALA A 264 0.56 9.22 25.98
CA ALA A 264 1.31 10.31 26.61
C ALA A 264 2.32 10.98 25.67
N ALA A 265 2.88 10.25 24.71
CA ALA A 265 3.87 10.74 23.76
C ALA A 265 3.26 11.29 22.45
N ALA A 266 1.93 11.18 22.29
CA ALA A 266 1.22 11.62 21.09
C ALA A 266 1.54 13.07 20.68
N PRO A 267 1.62 14.07 21.60
CA PRO A 267 1.93 15.45 21.23
C PRO A 267 3.33 15.66 20.63
N GLN A 268 4.26 14.72 20.78
CA GLN A 268 5.62 14.83 20.22
C GLN A 268 5.87 13.86 19.07
N GLN A 269 4.85 13.11 18.62
CA GLN A 269 5.01 12.03 17.65
C GLN A 269 5.62 12.49 16.32
N TYR A 270 5.26 13.67 15.81
CA TYR A 270 5.82 14.25 14.57
C TYR A 270 7.35 14.43 14.61
N THR A 271 7.97 14.43 15.80
CA THR A 271 9.43 14.53 15.98
C THR A 271 10.14 13.18 16.07
N LYS A 272 9.39 12.07 16.06
CA LYS A 272 9.90 10.72 16.31
C LYS A 272 9.92 9.91 15.02
N ALA A 273 10.95 9.07 14.89
CA ALA A 273 11.05 8.09 13.82
C ALA A 273 9.88 7.12 13.86
N THR A 274 9.45 6.68 12.67
CA THR A 274 8.37 5.71 12.51
C THR A 274 8.75 4.38 13.16
N PRO A 275 7.88 3.77 13.99
CA PRO A 275 8.16 2.51 14.64
C PRO A 275 8.37 1.40 13.62
N PRO A 276 9.33 0.49 13.85
CA PRO A 276 9.60 -0.64 12.95
C PRO A 276 8.36 -1.51 12.67
N SER A 277 7.37 -1.51 13.55
CA SER A 277 6.12 -2.26 13.37
C SER A 277 5.32 -1.82 12.14
N PHE A 278 5.48 -0.59 11.66
CA PHE A 278 4.83 -0.08 10.43
C PHE A 278 5.34 -0.77 9.16
N ASN A 279 6.57 -1.27 9.18
CA ASN A 279 7.14 -2.06 8.10
C ASN A 279 6.96 -3.59 8.30
N ASN A 280 6.20 -4.03 9.30
CA ASN A 280 5.95 -5.45 9.50
C ASN A 280 4.80 -5.94 8.61
N LYS A 281 5.02 -7.00 7.81
CA LYS A 281 4.04 -7.54 6.84
C LYS A 281 2.73 -8.01 7.46
N TYR A 282 2.68 -8.30 8.75
CA TYR A 282 1.48 -8.75 9.46
C TYR A 282 0.78 -7.64 10.22
N TYR A 283 1.45 -6.52 10.51
CA TYR A 283 0.90 -5.42 11.32
C TYR A 283 0.73 -4.12 10.55
N GLY A 284 1.69 -3.76 9.69
CA GLY A 284 1.64 -2.59 8.81
C GLY A 284 0.34 -2.49 8.01
N PRO A 285 -0.12 -3.55 7.30
CA PRO A 285 -1.39 -3.49 6.58
C PRO A 285 -2.58 -3.23 7.52
N MET A 286 -2.53 -3.76 8.75
CA MET A 286 -3.59 -3.57 9.73
C MET A 286 -3.65 -2.13 10.24
N LEU A 287 -2.50 -1.47 10.46
CA LEU A 287 -2.48 -0.04 10.76
C LEU A 287 -3.15 0.78 9.64
N THR A 288 -2.86 0.45 8.40
CA THR A 288 -3.45 1.10 7.22
C THR A 288 -4.97 0.90 7.16
N ALA A 289 -5.46 -0.31 7.49
CA ALA A 289 -6.90 -0.58 7.58
C ALA A 289 -7.62 0.30 8.62
N TYR A 290 -7.03 0.46 9.82
CA TYR A 290 -7.58 1.36 10.84
C TYR A 290 -7.45 2.84 10.46
N PHE A 291 -6.44 3.21 9.66
CA PHE A 291 -6.28 4.56 9.15
C PHE A 291 -7.41 4.92 8.18
N HIS A 292 -7.69 4.07 7.19
CA HIS A 292 -8.84 4.22 6.31
C HIS A 292 -10.18 4.21 7.04
N TYR A 293 -10.31 3.37 8.08
CA TYR A 293 -11.49 3.38 8.94
C TYR A 293 -11.63 4.71 9.70
N ASN A 294 -10.52 5.27 10.19
CA ASN A 294 -10.51 6.60 10.79
C ASN A 294 -10.92 7.69 9.79
N ASP A 295 -10.48 7.63 8.53
CA ASP A 295 -10.91 8.56 7.48
C ASP A 295 -12.45 8.55 7.34
N PHE A 296 -13.03 7.35 7.29
CA PHE A 296 -14.48 7.17 7.23
C PHE A 296 -15.20 7.78 8.44
N VAL A 297 -14.74 7.48 9.66
CA VAL A 297 -15.34 8.01 10.89
C VAL A 297 -15.15 9.54 10.99
N ALA A 298 -14.00 10.05 10.60
CA ALA A 298 -13.68 11.47 10.64
C ALA A 298 -14.57 12.28 9.71
N LEU A 299 -14.82 11.83 8.48
CA LEU A 299 -15.73 12.50 7.55
C LEU A 299 -17.17 12.63 8.11
N ILE A 300 -17.63 11.64 8.88
CA ILE A 300 -18.95 11.63 9.54
C ILE A 300 -18.99 12.60 10.72
N LEU A 301 -17.99 12.53 11.60
CA LEU A 301 -18.00 13.28 12.85
C LEU A 301 -17.58 14.74 12.68
N THR A 302 -16.48 14.99 11.96
CA THR A 302 -16.00 16.36 11.70
C THR A 302 -16.91 17.11 10.76
N GLY A 303 -17.57 16.41 9.82
CA GLY A 303 -18.39 17.04 8.80
C GLY A 303 -19.51 17.92 9.37
N LYS A 304 -20.05 17.53 10.53
CA LYS A 304 -21.14 18.23 11.21
C LYS A 304 -20.69 19.56 11.85
N GLY A 305 -19.39 19.74 12.02
CA GLY A 305 -18.75 20.95 12.50
C GLY A 305 -18.95 21.25 13.98
N THR A 306 -17.93 21.84 14.60
CA THR A 306 -18.05 22.46 15.93
C THR A 306 -18.43 23.93 15.74
N GLY A 307 -19.50 24.41 16.37
CA GLY A 307 -19.86 25.84 16.39
C GLY A 307 -20.62 26.37 15.17
N GLY A 308 -21.24 25.52 14.35
CA GLY A 308 -22.16 25.93 13.28
C GLY A 308 -21.57 26.06 11.87
N TRP A 309 -20.31 25.66 11.65
CA TRP A 309 -19.70 25.59 10.33
C TRP A 309 -19.90 24.21 9.69
N VAL A 310 -20.60 24.14 8.56
CA VAL A 310 -20.74 22.91 7.78
C VAL A 310 -19.52 22.76 6.88
N THR A 311 -18.85 21.60 6.92
CA THR A 311 -17.68 21.35 6.06
C THR A 311 -18.06 21.25 4.58
N PRO A 312 -17.12 21.44 3.64
CA PRO A 312 -17.45 21.48 2.21
C PRO A 312 -18.16 20.24 1.64
N TRP A 313 -17.89 19.05 2.21
CA TRP A 313 -18.51 17.79 1.78
C TRP A 313 -19.91 17.56 2.35
N GLN A 314 -20.32 18.30 3.40
CA GLN A 314 -21.65 18.18 3.98
C GLN A 314 -22.64 19.18 3.34
N PRO A 315 -23.94 18.83 3.24
CA PRO A 315 -24.59 17.59 3.71
C PRO A 315 -24.47 16.41 2.73
N TYR A 316 -23.72 16.57 1.63
CA TYR A 316 -23.70 15.60 0.54
C TYR A 316 -23.12 14.25 0.96
N TYR A 317 -22.14 14.23 1.86
CA TYR A 317 -21.57 12.98 2.35
C TYR A 317 -22.57 12.20 3.20
N ASP A 318 -23.30 12.84 4.13
CA ASP A 318 -24.36 12.17 4.89
C ASP A 318 -25.42 11.57 3.96
N ASN A 319 -25.83 12.32 2.93
CA ASN A 319 -26.75 11.82 1.90
C ASN A 319 -26.15 10.67 1.09
N THR A 320 -24.84 10.69 0.83
CA THR A 320 -24.12 9.59 0.17
C THR A 320 -24.19 8.33 0.99
N LEU A 321 -23.91 8.41 2.30
CA LEU A 321 -23.97 7.25 3.18
C LEU A 321 -25.37 6.64 3.23
N ILE A 322 -26.40 7.47 3.32
CA ILE A 322 -27.80 7.02 3.25
C ILE A 322 -28.06 6.30 1.93
N ASN A 323 -27.70 6.91 0.80
CA ASN A 323 -27.92 6.31 -0.52
C ASN A 323 -27.18 4.95 -0.66
N PHE A 324 -25.94 4.89 -0.17
CA PHE A 324 -25.08 3.72 -0.27
C PHE A 324 -25.53 2.54 0.59
N THR A 325 -26.45 2.71 1.55
CA THR A 325 -27.10 1.57 2.23
C THR A 325 -28.01 0.75 1.31
N THR A 326 -28.47 1.35 0.19
CA THR A 326 -29.40 0.71 -0.76
C THR A 326 -28.81 0.56 -2.16
N LEU A 327 -27.60 1.08 -2.40
CA LEU A 327 -26.91 1.03 -3.68
C LEU A 327 -25.72 0.07 -3.60
N PRO A 328 -25.85 -1.20 -4.03
CA PRO A 328 -24.75 -2.15 -4.01
C PRO A 328 -23.64 -1.75 -4.98
N ASN A 329 -22.42 -2.23 -4.74
CA ASN A 329 -21.25 -2.00 -5.60
C ASN A 329 -20.93 -0.52 -5.87
N ASN A 330 -21.33 0.36 -4.95
CA ASN A 330 -21.06 1.79 -5.04
C ASN A 330 -19.54 2.10 -4.94
N PHE A 331 -19.20 3.38 -5.11
CA PHE A 331 -17.83 3.89 -5.16
C PHE A 331 -17.33 4.45 -3.82
N LEU A 332 -17.72 3.83 -2.68
CA LEU A 332 -17.22 4.22 -1.36
C LEU A 332 -15.68 4.17 -1.29
N ASP A 333 -15.07 3.19 -1.95
CA ASP A 333 -13.62 3.07 -2.06
C ASP A 333 -12.98 4.28 -2.74
N VAL A 334 -13.64 4.90 -3.73
CA VAL A 334 -13.11 6.12 -4.39
C VAL A 334 -13.12 7.29 -3.41
N LEU A 335 -14.21 7.47 -2.66
CA LEU A 335 -14.32 8.53 -1.65
C LEU A 335 -13.22 8.39 -0.59
N LEU A 336 -12.98 7.16 -0.12
CA LEU A 336 -12.03 6.92 0.98
C LEU A 336 -10.57 6.95 0.49
N ASN A 337 -10.28 6.49 -0.74
CA ASN A 337 -8.96 6.71 -1.34
C ASN A 337 -8.68 8.21 -1.64
N VAL A 338 -9.71 9.00 -1.99
CA VAL A 338 -9.58 10.46 -2.10
C VAL A 338 -9.29 11.09 -0.74
N ALA A 339 -10.01 10.67 0.30
CA ALA A 339 -9.82 11.15 1.66
C ALA A 339 -8.40 10.88 2.16
N TYR A 340 -7.90 9.66 1.93
CA TYR A 340 -6.53 9.26 2.25
C TYR A 340 -5.48 10.12 1.54
N ASN A 341 -5.56 10.24 0.20
CA ASN A 341 -4.48 10.84 -0.60
C ASN A 341 -4.55 12.39 -0.66
N GLN A 342 -5.73 12.96 -0.91
CA GLN A 342 -5.89 14.43 -1.03
C GLN A 342 -6.25 15.10 0.30
N GLY A 343 -6.78 14.33 1.26
CA GLY A 343 -7.39 14.88 2.48
C GLY A 343 -8.82 15.38 2.26
N TYR A 344 -9.56 15.54 3.36
CA TYR A 344 -11.00 15.84 3.33
C TYR A 344 -11.35 17.22 2.76
N TYR A 345 -10.46 18.20 2.94
CA TYR A 345 -10.65 19.58 2.51
C TYR A 345 -10.28 19.82 1.05
N GLY A 346 -9.77 18.78 0.38
CA GLY A 346 -9.61 18.77 -1.07
C GLY A 346 -10.95 18.90 -1.80
N THR A 347 -10.89 19.39 -3.04
CA THR A 347 -12.09 19.60 -3.86
C THR A 347 -12.75 18.30 -4.32
N LEU A 348 -11.98 17.20 -4.40
CA LEU A 348 -12.49 15.90 -4.88
C LEU A 348 -13.45 15.28 -3.89
N MET A 349 -13.18 15.39 -2.58
CA MET A 349 -14.06 14.84 -1.54
C MET A 349 -15.47 15.43 -1.65
N THR A 350 -15.56 16.75 -1.82
CA THR A 350 -16.84 17.44 -2.04
C THR A 350 -17.50 17.02 -3.35
N SER A 351 -16.71 16.86 -4.42
CA SER A 351 -17.22 16.51 -5.75
C SER A 351 -17.82 15.12 -5.78
N TYR A 352 -17.12 14.11 -5.26
CA TYR A 352 -17.62 12.74 -5.18
C TYR A 352 -18.76 12.60 -4.16
N SER A 353 -18.78 13.37 -3.07
CA SER A 353 -19.92 13.39 -2.14
C SER A 353 -21.20 13.89 -2.82
N LYS A 354 -21.12 14.91 -3.67
CA LYS A 354 -22.28 15.39 -4.46
C LYS A 354 -22.80 14.32 -5.42
N LEU A 355 -21.91 13.60 -6.08
CA LEU A 355 -22.27 12.47 -6.94
C LEU A 355 -22.93 11.36 -6.12
N GLY A 356 -22.32 10.98 -4.99
CA GLY A 356 -22.79 9.92 -4.10
C GLY A 356 -24.19 10.18 -3.54
N ALA A 357 -24.48 11.42 -3.16
CA ALA A 357 -25.76 11.85 -2.58
C ALA A 357 -26.98 11.55 -3.46
N THR A 358 -26.78 11.48 -4.79
CA THR A 358 -27.83 11.23 -5.78
C THR A 358 -27.47 10.09 -6.72
N ALA A 359 -26.48 9.27 -6.34
CA ALA A 359 -25.93 8.24 -7.21
C ALA A 359 -26.98 7.18 -7.56
N THR A 360 -27.00 6.81 -8.82
CA THR A 360 -27.71 5.64 -9.34
C THR A 360 -26.70 4.60 -9.81
N ALA A 361 -27.16 3.43 -10.26
CA ALA A 361 -26.29 2.45 -10.93
C ALA A 361 -25.54 3.07 -12.13
N ALA A 362 -26.13 4.02 -12.85
CA ALA A 362 -25.48 4.72 -13.96
C ALA A 362 -24.38 5.67 -13.48
N THR A 363 -24.61 6.38 -12.36
CA THR A 363 -23.57 7.20 -11.72
C THR A 363 -22.39 6.35 -11.28
N VAL A 364 -22.66 5.19 -10.66
CA VAL A 364 -21.63 4.23 -10.26
C VAL A 364 -20.83 3.74 -11.47
N ALA A 365 -21.49 3.35 -12.55
CA ALA A 365 -20.81 2.92 -13.77
C ALA A 365 -19.92 4.04 -14.36
N ALA A 366 -20.38 5.28 -14.35
CA ALA A 366 -19.61 6.43 -14.83
C ALA A 366 -18.39 6.73 -13.94
N VAL A 367 -18.55 6.71 -12.62
CA VAL A 367 -17.44 6.89 -11.66
C VAL A 367 -16.48 5.70 -11.72
N ASN A 368 -16.94 4.49 -12.01
CA ASN A 368 -16.07 3.32 -12.08
C ASN A 368 -15.31 3.19 -13.40
N ALA A 369 -15.71 3.92 -14.45
CA ALA A 369 -15.06 3.83 -15.75
C ALA A 369 -13.71 4.55 -15.77
N TYR A 370 -12.66 3.87 -16.23
CA TYR A 370 -11.35 4.48 -16.46
C TYR A 370 -11.35 5.66 -17.42
N SER A 371 -12.35 5.76 -18.30
CA SER A 371 -12.55 6.93 -19.15
C SER A 371 -12.75 8.23 -18.38
N ALA A 372 -13.16 8.17 -17.10
CA ALA A 372 -13.33 9.34 -16.25
C ALA A 372 -12.02 10.08 -15.97
N ILE A 373 -10.89 9.37 -15.99
CA ILE A 373 -9.57 9.92 -15.64
C ILE A 373 -8.50 9.70 -16.71
N TRP A 374 -8.85 9.12 -17.86
CA TRP A 374 -7.86 8.76 -18.87
C TRP A 374 -7.16 9.99 -19.44
N GLY A 375 -5.83 10.06 -19.28
CA GLY A 375 -5.00 11.18 -19.71
C GLY A 375 -5.01 12.38 -18.75
N VAL A 376 -5.71 12.30 -17.61
CA VAL A 376 -5.67 13.34 -16.57
C VAL A 376 -4.30 13.35 -15.89
N THR A 377 -3.69 14.52 -15.74
CA THR A 377 -2.36 14.66 -15.12
C THR A 377 -2.41 14.94 -13.62
N ASP A 378 -3.59 15.29 -13.08
CA ASP A 378 -3.79 15.48 -11.64
C ASP A 378 -3.68 14.12 -10.93
N THR A 379 -2.61 13.96 -10.15
CA THR A 379 -2.31 12.72 -9.44
C THR A 379 -3.35 12.40 -8.36
N TYR A 380 -3.99 13.42 -7.76
CA TYR A 380 -5.07 13.19 -6.79
C TYR A 380 -6.31 12.59 -7.45
N GLN A 381 -6.60 12.97 -8.69
CA GLN A 381 -7.70 12.38 -9.47
C GLN A 381 -7.38 10.97 -9.96
N GLN A 382 -6.12 10.72 -10.30
CA GLN A 382 -5.65 9.41 -10.76
C GLN A 382 -5.64 8.36 -9.64
N TYR A 383 -5.28 8.76 -8.42
CA TYR A 383 -4.99 7.86 -7.31
C TYR A 383 -6.02 6.75 -7.07
N PRO A 384 -7.34 7.03 -6.91
CA PRO A 384 -8.30 5.96 -6.65
C PRO A 384 -8.41 4.96 -7.80
N TYR A 385 -8.14 5.39 -9.03
CA TYR A 385 -8.22 4.56 -10.23
C TYR A 385 -6.91 3.81 -10.48
N GLN A 386 -5.77 4.34 -10.06
CA GLN A 386 -4.50 3.61 -10.01
C GLN A 386 -4.62 2.43 -9.04
N VAL A 387 -5.16 2.66 -7.84
CA VAL A 387 -5.48 1.60 -6.87
C VAL A 387 -6.36 0.53 -7.52
N ARG A 388 -7.47 0.90 -8.16
CA ARG A 388 -8.34 -0.07 -8.87
C ARG A 388 -7.62 -0.79 -10.00
N TYR A 389 -6.77 -0.10 -10.77
CA TYR A 389 -5.99 -0.70 -11.86
C TYR A 389 -5.02 -1.77 -11.36
N TYR A 390 -4.41 -1.57 -10.20
CA TYR A 390 -3.56 -2.58 -9.57
C TYR A 390 -4.40 -3.78 -9.14
N LEU A 391 -5.55 -3.53 -8.53
CA LEU A 391 -6.46 -4.56 -8.06
C LEU A 391 -7.08 -5.38 -9.19
N ASP A 392 -7.49 -4.74 -10.28
CA ASP A 392 -8.04 -5.43 -11.45
C ASP A 392 -7.00 -6.40 -12.06
N GLN A 393 -5.70 -6.10 -11.97
CA GLN A 393 -4.65 -7.05 -12.35
C GLN A 393 -4.55 -8.25 -11.42
N PHE A 394 -4.71 -8.09 -10.10
CA PHE A 394 -4.77 -9.23 -9.17
C PHE A 394 -6.04 -10.05 -9.38
N TYR A 395 -7.14 -9.41 -9.77
CA TYR A 395 -8.47 -9.98 -9.82
C TYR A 395 -8.86 -10.58 -11.17
N GLY A 396 -7.93 -10.58 -12.13
CA GLY A 396 -8.19 -11.08 -13.49
C GLY A 396 -9.25 -10.26 -14.24
N ASN A 397 -9.44 -9.00 -13.87
CA ASN A 397 -10.41 -8.11 -14.49
C ASN A 397 -9.80 -7.41 -15.71
N PRO A 398 -10.60 -7.04 -16.73
CA PRO A 398 -10.11 -6.29 -17.88
C PRO A 398 -9.56 -4.92 -17.46
N ILE A 399 -8.33 -4.61 -17.86
CA ILE A 399 -7.69 -3.31 -17.62
C ILE A 399 -7.49 -2.55 -18.93
N PRO A 400 -7.58 -1.21 -18.93
CA PRO A 400 -7.32 -0.41 -20.11
C PRO A 400 -5.83 -0.48 -20.48
N THR A 401 -5.53 -0.45 -21.78
CA THR A 401 -4.16 -0.60 -22.30
C THR A 401 -3.72 0.65 -23.05
N THR A 402 -4.10 0.77 -24.32
CA THR A 402 -3.69 1.88 -25.20
C THR A 402 -4.72 3.01 -25.25
N SER A 403 -5.95 2.77 -24.76
CA SER A 403 -7.00 3.78 -24.66
C SER A 403 -7.95 3.45 -23.51
N ALA A 404 -8.76 4.44 -23.11
CA ALA A 404 -9.82 4.28 -22.11
C ALA A 404 -10.85 3.19 -22.44
N THR A 405 -10.93 2.75 -23.69
CA THR A 405 -11.92 1.79 -24.19
C THR A 405 -11.29 0.51 -24.73
N THR A 406 -9.96 0.41 -24.75
CA THR A 406 -9.24 -0.78 -25.24
C THR A 406 -8.74 -1.58 -24.05
N PHE A 407 -9.43 -2.69 -23.77
CA PHE A 407 -9.14 -3.52 -22.60
C PHE A 407 -8.41 -4.81 -22.95
N ALA A 408 -7.55 -5.26 -22.04
CA ALA A 408 -6.99 -6.60 -22.04
C ALA A 408 -7.19 -7.23 -20.66
N THR A 409 -7.44 -8.53 -20.62
CA THR A 409 -7.52 -9.29 -19.37
C THR A 409 -6.13 -9.83 -19.03
N PRO A 410 -5.55 -9.46 -17.88
CA PRO A 410 -4.29 -10.02 -17.41
C PRO A 410 -4.43 -11.51 -17.16
N ALA A 411 -3.48 -12.31 -17.62
CA ALA A 411 -3.43 -13.76 -17.36
C ALA A 411 -2.73 -14.04 -16.02
N ASN A 412 -3.14 -13.33 -14.97
CA ASN A 412 -2.58 -13.45 -13.63
C ASN A 412 -3.34 -14.50 -12.82
N HIS A 413 -2.61 -15.29 -12.04
CA HIS A 413 -3.12 -16.26 -11.10
C HIS A 413 -2.50 -15.98 -9.74
N VAL A 414 -3.32 -15.87 -8.71
CA VAL A 414 -2.89 -15.47 -7.37
C VAL A 414 -3.43 -16.49 -6.39
N ALA A 415 -2.64 -17.53 -6.17
CA ALA A 415 -3.07 -18.71 -5.43
C ALA A 415 -3.08 -18.47 -3.92
N PHE A 416 -4.23 -18.71 -3.32
CA PHE A 416 -4.48 -18.70 -1.89
C PHE A 416 -4.61 -20.14 -1.38
N ASN A 417 -3.48 -20.75 -1.03
CA ASN A 417 -3.49 -22.02 -0.29
C ASN A 417 -4.11 -21.79 1.09
N ILE A 418 -5.14 -22.55 1.44
CA ILE A 418 -5.95 -22.28 2.64
C ILE A 418 -5.16 -22.50 3.94
N ALA A 419 -4.25 -23.48 3.99
CA ALA A 419 -3.39 -23.69 5.15
C ALA A 419 -2.38 -22.53 5.33
N THR A 420 -1.85 -22.00 4.22
CA THR A 420 -1.02 -20.78 4.27
C THR A 420 -1.85 -19.58 4.71
N LEU A 421 -3.07 -19.40 4.19
CA LEU A 421 -3.97 -18.32 4.59
C LEU A 421 -4.31 -18.36 6.08
N GLU A 422 -4.59 -19.54 6.64
CA GLU A 422 -4.79 -19.72 8.09
C GLU A 422 -3.56 -19.26 8.89
N THR A 423 -2.36 -19.64 8.44
CA THR A 423 -1.10 -19.26 9.08
C THR A 423 -0.89 -17.74 9.04
N VAL A 424 -1.12 -17.11 7.88
CA VAL A 424 -1.02 -15.65 7.73
C VAL A 424 -2.08 -14.95 8.60
N PHE A 425 -3.32 -15.46 8.62
CA PHE A 425 -4.38 -14.96 9.50
C PHE A 425 -3.95 -15.00 10.96
N ALA A 426 -3.44 -16.12 11.44
CA ALA A 426 -2.95 -16.25 12.81
C ALA A 426 -1.77 -15.30 13.10
N ASN A 427 -0.85 -15.11 12.15
CA ASN A 427 0.27 -14.19 12.30
C ASN A 427 -0.19 -12.73 12.34
N VAL A 428 -1.14 -12.33 11.50
CA VAL A 428 -1.78 -11.00 11.54
C VAL A 428 -2.44 -10.77 12.90
N PHE A 429 -3.33 -11.66 13.33
CA PHE A 429 -4.09 -11.43 14.56
C PHE A 429 -3.24 -11.50 15.84
N GLN A 430 -2.12 -12.22 15.84
CA GLN A 430 -1.17 -12.20 16.96
C GLN A 430 -0.48 -10.85 17.17
N THR A 431 -0.48 -9.98 16.16
CA THR A 431 0.01 -8.60 16.31
C THR A 431 -1.00 -7.68 16.99
N LEU A 432 -2.24 -8.15 17.19
CA LEU A 432 -3.33 -7.42 17.79
C LEU A 432 -3.59 -7.83 19.24
N ALA A 433 -4.16 -6.90 20.01
CA ALA A 433 -4.46 -7.08 21.42
C ALA A 433 -5.96 -6.95 21.72
N TYR A 434 -6.36 -7.44 22.90
CA TYR A 434 -7.69 -7.21 23.46
C TYR A 434 -7.61 -7.12 24.98
N VAL A 435 -8.65 -6.58 25.60
CA VAL A 435 -8.79 -6.60 27.06
C VAL A 435 -9.49 -7.90 27.45
N ASN A 436 -8.80 -8.77 28.16
CA ASN A 436 -9.35 -10.06 28.60
C ASN A 436 -10.35 -9.91 29.76
N GLY A 437 -10.95 -11.02 30.19
CA GLY A 437 -11.92 -11.04 31.29
C GLY A 437 -11.38 -10.59 32.66
N THR A 438 -10.06 -10.40 32.83
CA THR A 438 -9.45 -9.82 34.04
C THR A 438 -9.13 -8.34 33.90
N GLY A 439 -9.49 -7.70 32.78
CA GLY A 439 -9.22 -6.29 32.50
C GLY A 439 -7.81 -6.01 32.00
N GLN A 440 -7.03 -7.03 31.61
CA GLN A 440 -5.67 -6.87 31.12
C GLN A 440 -5.62 -6.85 29.59
N SER A 441 -4.87 -5.90 29.03
CA SER A 441 -4.53 -5.89 27.61
C SER A 441 -3.50 -6.98 27.30
N VAL A 442 -3.90 -7.97 26.49
CA VAL A 442 -3.08 -9.11 26.10
C VAL A 442 -3.12 -9.30 24.59
N TYR A 443 -2.05 -9.84 24.01
CA TYR A 443 -2.05 -10.22 22.60
C TYR A 443 -2.99 -11.40 22.35
N ILE A 444 -3.63 -11.42 21.18
CA ILE A 444 -4.39 -12.58 20.70
C ILE A 444 -3.40 -13.71 20.44
N THR A 445 -3.73 -14.92 20.85
CA THR A 445 -2.89 -16.09 20.62
C THR A 445 -3.13 -16.70 19.24
N SER A 446 -2.12 -17.37 18.67
CA SER A 446 -2.28 -18.13 17.41
C SER A 446 -3.47 -19.08 17.47
N ALA A 447 -3.62 -19.82 18.58
CA ALA A 447 -4.69 -20.80 18.76
C ALA A 447 -6.10 -20.17 18.73
N GLN A 448 -6.26 -18.96 19.29
CA GLN A 448 -7.53 -18.23 19.23
C GLN A 448 -7.87 -17.84 17.79
N ALA A 449 -6.90 -17.30 17.05
CA ALA A 449 -7.08 -16.92 15.65
C ALA A 449 -7.38 -18.14 14.75
N GLN A 450 -6.61 -19.22 14.89
CA GLN A 450 -6.82 -20.48 14.16
C GLN A 450 -8.18 -21.11 14.46
N THR A 451 -8.63 -21.09 15.71
CA THR A 451 -9.97 -21.61 16.07
C THR A 451 -11.08 -20.86 15.36
N ALA A 452 -10.98 -19.52 15.29
CA ALA A 452 -11.95 -18.68 14.61
C ALA A 452 -11.95 -18.91 13.08
N PHE A 453 -10.76 -19.04 12.49
CA PHE A 453 -10.59 -19.32 11.06
C PHE A 453 -11.11 -20.70 10.65
N ASN A 454 -10.76 -21.74 11.41
CA ASN A 454 -11.24 -23.11 11.13
C ASN A 454 -12.75 -23.24 11.28
N SER A 455 -13.35 -22.49 12.21
CA SER A 455 -14.81 -22.40 12.32
C SER A 455 -15.45 -21.75 11.09
N ALA A 456 -14.78 -20.75 10.49
CA ALA A 456 -15.23 -20.11 9.25
C ALA A 456 -15.06 -21.00 8.01
N LEU A 457 -14.02 -21.82 7.95
CA LEU A 457 -13.89 -22.83 6.89
C LEU A 457 -15.02 -23.87 6.98
N ALA A 458 -15.32 -24.34 8.19
CA ALA A 458 -16.38 -25.31 8.41
C ALA A 458 -17.76 -24.77 8.01
N SER A 459 -18.06 -23.50 8.31
CA SER A 459 -19.35 -22.88 7.94
C SER A 459 -19.48 -22.56 6.46
N SER A 460 -18.37 -22.25 5.78
CA SER A 460 -18.35 -21.93 4.34
C SER A 460 -18.21 -23.15 3.42
N GLY A 461 -17.85 -24.31 3.96
CA GLY A 461 -17.60 -25.53 3.18
C GLY A 461 -16.29 -25.50 2.39
N VAL A 462 -15.37 -24.57 2.69
CA VAL A 462 -14.07 -24.48 2.05
C VAL A 462 -13.10 -25.49 2.69
N SER A 463 -12.41 -26.27 1.86
CA SER A 463 -11.45 -27.28 2.34
C SER A 463 -10.18 -26.62 2.92
N ALA A 464 -9.77 -27.06 4.11
CA ALA A 464 -8.52 -26.62 4.75
C ALA A 464 -7.26 -26.96 3.94
N SER A 465 -7.31 -27.97 3.07
CA SER A 465 -6.22 -28.33 2.17
C SER A 465 -6.40 -27.78 0.75
N GLY A 466 -7.42 -26.96 0.53
CA GLY A 466 -7.73 -26.39 -0.78
C GLY A 466 -6.79 -25.25 -1.17
N THR A 467 -6.87 -24.86 -2.44
CA THR A 467 -6.30 -23.63 -2.95
C THR A 467 -7.40 -22.90 -3.72
N LEU A 468 -7.63 -21.65 -3.36
CA LEU A 468 -8.53 -20.72 -4.05
C LEU A 468 -7.68 -19.76 -4.90
N ASP A 469 -8.21 -19.22 -6.00
CA ASP A 469 -7.50 -18.23 -6.81
C ASP A 469 -8.14 -16.85 -6.72
N LEU A 470 -7.42 -15.88 -6.12
CA LEU A 470 -7.89 -14.50 -5.94
C LEU A 470 -8.21 -13.83 -7.29
N SER A 471 -7.61 -14.30 -8.40
CA SER A 471 -7.90 -13.79 -9.74
C SER A 471 -9.23 -14.28 -10.32
N THR A 472 -9.95 -15.15 -9.60
CA THR A 472 -11.28 -15.62 -10.01
C THR A 472 -12.35 -15.05 -9.07
N ALA A 473 -13.41 -14.47 -9.65
CA ALA A 473 -14.44 -13.79 -8.85
C ALA A 473 -15.16 -14.71 -7.85
N THR A 474 -15.36 -15.99 -8.20
CA THR A 474 -16.02 -16.97 -7.32
C THR A 474 -15.15 -17.31 -6.12
N ASP A 475 -13.89 -17.69 -6.36
CA ASP A 475 -12.97 -18.04 -5.27
C ASP A 475 -12.63 -16.82 -4.41
N ARG A 476 -12.47 -15.63 -5.02
CA ARG A 476 -12.29 -14.37 -4.28
C ARG A 476 -13.45 -14.08 -3.34
N ALA A 477 -14.70 -14.27 -3.78
CA ALA A 477 -15.86 -14.13 -2.92
C ALA A 477 -15.83 -15.14 -1.75
N GLN A 478 -15.37 -16.38 -1.99
CA GLN A 478 -15.18 -17.37 -0.92
C GLN A 478 -14.06 -16.97 0.05
N ILE A 479 -12.92 -16.48 -0.44
CA ILE A 479 -11.82 -15.94 0.39
C ILE A 479 -12.37 -14.84 1.32
N PHE A 480 -13.08 -13.86 0.76
CA PHE A 480 -13.67 -12.78 1.55
C PHE A 480 -14.67 -13.30 2.58
N SER A 481 -15.58 -14.20 2.19
CA SER A 481 -16.57 -14.76 3.11
C SER A 481 -15.95 -15.54 4.27
N VAL A 482 -14.88 -16.31 4.02
CA VAL A 482 -14.13 -17.01 5.07
C VAL A 482 -13.48 -15.99 6.03
N LEU A 483 -12.83 -14.97 5.49
CA LEU A 483 -12.15 -13.96 6.30
C LEU A 483 -13.14 -13.13 7.13
N GLU A 484 -14.26 -12.70 6.56
CA GLU A 484 -15.35 -11.99 7.28
C GLU A 484 -15.86 -12.84 8.46
N SER A 485 -16.16 -14.11 8.19
CA SER A 485 -16.64 -15.04 9.21
C SER A 485 -15.58 -15.29 10.29
N ALA A 486 -14.30 -15.42 9.91
CA ALA A 486 -13.21 -15.64 10.84
C ALA A 486 -13.01 -14.44 11.78
N ILE A 487 -13.10 -13.21 11.27
CA ILE A 487 -13.02 -11.98 12.07
C ILE A 487 -14.19 -11.91 13.06
N GLY A 488 -15.43 -12.11 12.58
CA GLY A 488 -16.62 -12.10 13.44
C GLY A 488 -16.60 -13.21 14.51
N ASN A 489 -16.15 -14.42 14.14
CA ASN A 489 -15.94 -15.51 15.09
C ASN A 489 -14.91 -15.14 16.15
N LEU A 490 -13.81 -14.48 15.77
CA LEU A 490 -12.75 -14.09 16.69
C LEU A 490 -13.25 -13.03 17.68
N GLU A 491 -13.97 -12.01 17.23
CA GLU A 491 -14.64 -11.04 18.13
C GLU A 491 -15.56 -11.74 19.14
N THR A 492 -16.40 -12.66 18.64
CA THR A 492 -17.34 -13.42 19.47
C THR A 492 -16.61 -14.27 20.51
N ASN A 493 -15.54 -14.96 20.12
CA ASN A 493 -14.75 -15.81 21.00
C ASN A 493 -13.97 -15.00 22.05
N LEU A 494 -13.50 -13.80 21.69
CA LEU A 494 -12.77 -12.91 22.59
C LEU A 494 -13.70 -12.07 23.49
N GLY A 495 -14.97 -11.92 23.12
CA GLY A 495 -15.92 -11.05 23.81
C GLY A 495 -15.59 -9.56 23.66
N THR A 496 -15.00 -9.17 22.54
CA THR A 496 -14.56 -7.79 22.26
C THR A 496 -14.84 -7.41 20.82
N LYS A 497 -14.96 -6.10 20.57
CA LYS A 497 -15.03 -5.54 19.22
C LYS A 497 -13.70 -4.96 18.81
N PHE A 498 -13.33 -5.13 17.54
CA PHE A 498 -12.06 -4.63 17.02
C PHE A 498 -12.08 -3.11 16.84
N ASN A 499 -13.25 -2.50 16.65
CA ASN A 499 -13.40 -1.04 16.67
C ASN A 499 -13.42 -0.43 18.09
N ALA A 500 -13.24 -1.22 19.15
CA ALA A 500 -13.26 -0.70 20.52
C ALA A 500 -12.07 0.24 20.78
N THR A 501 -12.38 1.40 21.38
CA THR A 501 -11.41 2.45 21.69
C THR A 501 -11.31 2.69 23.20
N THR A 502 -10.21 3.32 23.60
CA THR A 502 -9.96 3.77 24.97
C THR A 502 -9.25 5.11 24.96
N ASN A 503 -9.49 5.91 26.01
CA ASN A 503 -8.81 7.18 26.26
C ASN A 503 -7.64 7.04 27.26
N VAL A 504 -7.35 5.83 27.72
CA VAL A 504 -6.22 5.51 28.59
C VAL A 504 -5.30 4.50 27.93
N GLN A 505 -4.00 4.64 28.19
CA GLN A 505 -2.99 3.69 27.77
C GLN A 505 -3.21 2.35 28.47
N LEU A 506 -3.28 1.28 27.68
CA LEU A 506 -3.41 -0.10 28.16
C LEU A 506 -2.08 -0.86 28.25
#